data_AF-A0A2A4TCQ4-F1
#
_entry.id   AF-A0A2A4TCQ4-F1
#
_cell.length_a   1.000
_cell.length_b   1.000
_cell.length_c   1.000
_cell.angle_alpha   90.00
_cell.angle_beta   90.00
_cell.angle_gamma   90.00
#
_symmetry.space_group_name_H-M   'P 1'
#
loop_
_entity.id
_entity.type
_entity.pdbx_description
1 polymer ?
#
loop_
_entity_poly.entity_id
_entity_poly.type
_entity_poly.pdbx_seq_one_letter_code
_entity_poly.pdbx_strand_id
1 'polypeptide(L)'
;MFNIDPGSKYYLEKYRNSSSKEVTIVMKNSTTSKIIRNFSIGQGKEEEGLYSEGSYFNGGDEPIIEYVSNLSYSNINRIEVYVADVLVKEWVTPSGNFGSEINSPFNYDSWEVETMKQSEKYIEGKVVFTITDEDIE
;
A
#
# COMPACT_ATOMS: atom_id res chain seq x y z
N MET A 1 -3.83 11.92 -38.73
CA MET A 1 -4.54 12.02 -37.45
C MET A 1 -3.77 11.13 -36.48
N PHE A 2 -2.94 11.70 -35.61
CA PHE A 2 -2.21 10.91 -34.63
C PHE A 2 -3.21 10.53 -33.54
N ASN A 3 -3.56 9.25 -33.48
CA ASN A 3 -4.31 8.70 -32.35
C ASN A 3 -3.29 8.65 -31.20
N ILE A 4 -3.27 9.69 -30.36
CA ILE A 4 -2.51 9.64 -29.11
C ILE A 4 -3.30 8.67 -28.24
N ASP A 5 -2.77 7.45 -28.11
CA ASP A 5 -3.24 6.47 -27.13
C ASP A 5 -3.33 7.21 -25.78
N PRO A 6 -4.52 7.30 -25.14
CA PRO A 6 -4.62 7.94 -23.84
C PRO A 6 -3.65 7.20 -22.92
N GLY A 7 -2.53 7.86 -22.59
CA GLY A 7 -1.44 7.19 -21.90
C GLY A 7 -1.96 6.48 -20.65
N SER A 8 -1.43 5.27 -20.42
CA SER A 8 -1.85 4.40 -19.34
C SER A 8 -1.97 5.17 -18.03
N LYS A 9 -3.09 4.94 -17.36
CA LYS A 9 -3.56 5.65 -16.18
C LYS A 9 -3.04 4.93 -14.95
N TYR A 10 -2.45 5.66 -14.00
CA TYR A 10 -1.70 5.05 -12.92
C TYR A 10 -2.11 5.51 -11.52
N TYR A 11 -1.93 4.62 -10.54
CA TYR A 11 -2.12 4.87 -9.12
C TYR A 11 -0.81 4.77 -8.35
N LEU A 12 -0.71 5.55 -7.28
CA LEU A 12 0.39 5.51 -6.30
C LEU A 12 -0.06 4.89 -4.98
N GLU A 13 0.90 4.35 -4.24
CA GLU A 13 0.73 3.83 -2.89
C GLU A 13 1.34 4.80 -1.87
N LYS A 14 0.57 5.18 -0.85
CA LYS A 14 1.04 5.97 0.29
C LYS A 14 0.59 5.37 1.62
N TYR A 15 1.38 5.68 2.63
CA TYR A 15 1.16 5.30 4.01
C TYR A 15 1.04 6.54 4.86
N ARG A 16 -0.01 6.64 5.66
CA ARG A 16 -0.21 7.74 6.61
C ARG A 16 -0.19 7.16 8.03
N ASN A 17 0.62 7.74 8.90
CA ASN A 17 0.59 7.38 10.31
C ASN A 17 -0.23 8.41 11.10
N SER A 18 -1.43 8.01 11.51
CA SER A 18 -2.32 8.77 12.38
C SER A 18 -2.30 8.28 13.83
N SER A 19 -1.52 7.22 14.13
CA SER A 19 -1.33 6.71 15.48
C SER A 19 -0.47 7.64 16.34
N SER A 20 -0.49 7.38 17.64
CA SER A 20 0.29 8.11 18.65
C SER A 20 1.78 7.77 18.67
N LYS A 21 2.24 6.78 17.88
CA LYS A 21 3.61 6.24 17.93
C LYS A 21 4.26 6.28 16.56
N GLU A 22 5.59 6.29 16.51
CA GLU A 22 6.29 5.99 15.26
C GLU A 22 6.07 4.53 14.88
N VAL A 23 5.84 4.29 13.60
CA VAL A 23 5.63 2.95 13.04
C VAL A 23 6.69 2.66 11.99
N THR A 24 7.22 1.44 11.99
CA THR A 24 8.12 0.97 10.94
C THR A 24 7.41 -0.10 10.12
N ILE A 25 7.36 0.09 8.81
CA ILE A 25 6.79 -0.87 7.87
C ILE A 25 7.93 -1.64 7.22
N VAL A 26 7.82 -2.96 7.21
CA VAL A 26 8.79 -3.85 6.57
C VAL A 26 8.07 -4.73 5.55
N MET A 27 8.42 -4.55 4.28
CA MET A 27 7.94 -5.36 3.15
C MET A 27 9.00 -6.40 2.80
N LYS A 28 8.63 -7.68 2.78
CA LYS A 28 9.58 -8.75 2.54
C LYS A 28 9.03 -9.93 1.77
N ASN A 29 9.97 -10.72 1.26
CA ASN A 29 9.71 -12.05 0.75
C ASN A 29 9.84 -13.05 1.90
N SER A 30 8.74 -13.63 2.36
CA SER A 30 8.67 -14.63 3.44
C SER A 30 9.47 -15.90 3.13
N THR A 31 9.53 -16.32 1.87
CA THR A 31 10.25 -17.54 1.45
C THR A 31 11.77 -17.39 1.59
N THR A 32 12.31 -16.21 1.25
CA THR A 32 13.75 -15.92 1.29
C THR A 32 14.17 -15.08 2.49
N SER A 33 13.22 -14.59 3.28
CA SER A 33 13.41 -13.58 4.33
C SER A 33 14.05 -12.27 3.85
N LYS A 34 14.10 -12.02 2.54
CA LYS A 34 14.69 -10.80 1.97
C LYS A 34 13.78 -9.60 2.22
N ILE A 35 14.32 -8.55 2.85
CA ILE A 35 13.68 -7.23 2.94
C ILE A 35 13.73 -6.56 1.57
N ILE A 36 12.55 -6.17 1.07
CA ILE A 36 12.37 -5.51 -0.23
C ILE A 36 12.28 -4.01 -0.04
N ARG A 37 11.54 -3.56 0.97
CA ARG A 37 11.42 -2.16 1.37
C ARG A 37 11.24 -2.08 2.89
N ASN A 38 11.81 -1.06 3.51
CA ASN A 38 11.47 -0.70 4.88
C ASN A 38 11.55 0.81 5.05
N PHE A 39 10.68 1.36 5.88
CA PHE A 39 10.64 2.79 6.20
C PHE A 39 9.90 3.02 7.51
N SER A 40 10.27 4.10 8.20
CA SER A 40 9.59 4.57 9.41
C SER A 40 8.74 5.79 9.11
N ILE A 41 7.59 5.89 9.76
CA ILE A 41 6.64 6.99 9.61
C ILE A 41 6.38 7.58 10.99
N GLY A 42 6.82 8.82 11.19
CA GLY A 42 6.50 9.56 12.42
C GLY A 42 5.02 9.90 12.54
N GLN A 43 4.56 10.23 13.74
CA GLN A 43 3.18 10.66 13.99
C GLN A 43 2.78 11.83 13.08
N GLY A 44 1.63 11.71 12.42
CA GLY A 44 1.07 12.71 11.50
C GLY A 44 1.87 12.88 10.21
N LYS A 45 2.73 11.92 9.86
CA LYS A 45 3.51 11.91 8.63
C LYS A 45 2.95 10.92 7.61
N GLU A 46 3.33 11.15 6.36
CA GLU A 46 3.08 10.24 5.27
C GLU A 46 4.41 9.78 4.67
N GLU A 47 4.45 8.54 4.22
CA GLU A 47 5.56 7.99 3.46
C GLU A 47 5.08 7.27 2.20
N GLU A 48 5.97 7.23 1.24
CA GLU A 48 5.74 6.69 -0.08
C GLU A 48 6.02 5.18 -0.10
N GLY A 49 5.09 4.40 -0.69
CA GLY A 49 5.16 2.95 -0.75
C GLY A 49 6.05 2.43 -1.88
N LEU A 50 5.96 1.15 -2.20
CA LEU A 50 6.69 0.53 -3.31
C LEU A 50 6.32 1.16 -4.66
N TYR A 51 5.03 1.43 -4.89
CA TYR A 51 4.53 1.92 -6.17
C TYR A 51 4.69 3.44 -6.38
N SER A 52 5.48 4.08 -5.51
CA SER A 52 5.86 5.49 -5.64
C SER A 52 7.18 5.68 -6.39
N GLU A 53 8.09 4.70 -6.32
CA GLU A 53 9.47 4.79 -6.82
C GLU A 53 9.63 4.30 -8.27
N GLY A 54 8.57 4.40 -9.07
CA GLY A 54 8.59 4.11 -10.51
C GLY A 54 7.91 2.82 -10.95
N SER A 55 7.30 2.07 -10.02
CA SER A 55 6.35 1.01 -10.35
C SER A 55 4.94 1.57 -10.22
N TYR A 56 4.18 1.64 -11.31
CA TYR A 56 2.80 2.11 -11.29
C TYR A 56 1.83 0.94 -11.41
N PHE A 57 0.63 1.05 -10.83
CA PHE A 57 -0.47 0.11 -11.08
C PHE A 57 -1.67 0.83 -11.70
N ASN A 58 -2.50 0.11 -12.45
CA ASN A 58 -3.54 0.74 -13.26
C ASN A 58 -4.75 1.17 -12.41
N GLY A 59 -4.93 0.51 -11.27
CA GLY A 59 -6.02 0.71 -10.32
C GLY A 59 -7.40 0.27 -10.82
N GLY A 60 -7.70 0.37 -12.12
CA GLY A 60 -8.97 -0.08 -12.69
C GLY A 60 -10.18 0.55 -11.98
N ASP A 61 -11.27 -0.21 -11.88
CA ASP A 61 -12.48 0.19 -11.14
C ASP A 61 -12.35 -0.05 -9.62
N GLU A 62 -11.41 -0.91 -9.18
CA GLU A 62 -11.22 -1.33 -7.78
C GLU A 62 -9.71 -1.29 -7.40
N PRO A 63 -9.13 -0.09 -7.18
CA PRO A 63 -7.68 0.09 -7.08
C PRO A 63 -7.02 -0.64 -5.92
N ILE A 64 -7.75 -0.83 -4.82
CA ILE A 64 -7.21 -1.53 -3.66
C ILE A 64 -7.17 -3.04 -3.89
N ILE A 65 -8.20 -3.60 -4.53
CA ILE A 65 -8.23 -5.01 -4.90
C ILE A 65 -7.12 -5.34 -5.90
N GLU A 66 -6.91 -4.45 -6.88
CA GLU A 66 -5.79 -4.59 -7.80
C GLU A 66 -4.44 -4.53 -7.07
N TYR A 67 -4.25 -3.56 -6.17
CA TYR A 67 -3.04 -3.45 -5.37
C TYR A 67 -2.75 -4.71 -4.54
N VAL A 68 -3.74 -5.24 -3.80
CA VAL A 68 -3.57 -6.46 -2.98
C VAL A 68 -3.29 -7.69 -3.86
N SER A 69 -3.93 -7.76 -5.03
CA SER A 69 -3.66 -8.81 -6.02
C SER A 69 -2.24 -8.73 -6.54
N ASN A 70 -1.78 -7.53 -6.94
CA ASN A 70 -0.41 -7.30 -7.41
C ASN A 70 0.63 -7.68 -6.34
N LEU A 71 0.39 -7.34 -5.07
CA LEU A 71 1.24 -7.80 -3.97
C LEU A 71 1.30 -9.33 -3.90
N SER A 72 0.16 -10.01 -3.98
CA SER A 72 0.09 -11.48 -3.86
C SER A 72 0.85 -12.23 -4.94
N TYR A 73 1.00 -11.64 -6.14
CA TYR A 73 1.81 -12.17 -7.25
C TYR A 73 3.23 -11.60 -7.29
N SER A 74 3.56 -10.65 -6.40
CA SER A 74 4.89 -10.06 -6.31
C SER A 74 5.83 -10.92 -5.45
N ASN A 75 7.10 -10.50 -5.38
CA ASN A 75 8.03 -11.05 -4.41
C ASN A 75 7.79 -10.53 -2.98
N ILE A 76 6.90 -9.54 -2.78
CA ILE A 76 6.47 -9.05 -1.46
C ILE A 76 5.23 -9.83 -1.06
N ASN A 77 5.44 -10.78 -0.17
CA ASN A 77 4.39 -11.70 0.24
C ASN A 77 4.27 -11.76 1.77
N ARG A 78 4.89 -10.78 2.44
CA ARG A 78 4.75 -10.46 3.86
C ARG A 78 4.98 -8.98 4.11
N ILE A 79 4.11 -8.36 4.89
CA ILE A 79 4.20 -6.97 5.35
C ILE A 79 4.08 -6.99 6.86
N GLU A 80 5.00 -6.30 7.53
CA GLU A 80 5.03 -6.20 8.99
C GLU A 80 5.00 -4.75 9.42
N VAL A 81 4.31 -4.50 10.54
CA VAL A 81 4.29 -3.20 11.21
C VAL A 81 4.92 -3.38 12.58
N TYR A 82 5.90 -2.52 12.87
CA TYR A 82 6.62 -2.49 14.12
C TYR A 82 6.40 -1.18 14.86
N VAL A 83 6.40 -1.25 16.19
CA VAL A 83 6.44 -0.11 17.10
C VAL A 83 7.58 -0.34 18.07
N ALA A 84 8.58 0.54 18.08
CA ALA A 84 9.77 0.40 18.93
C ALA A 84 10.39 -1.03 18.86
N ASP A 85 10.60 -1.52 17.64
CA ASP A 85 11.13 -2.85 17.31
C ASP A 85 10.26 -4.06 17.72
N VAL A 86 9.04 -3.83 18.25
CA VAL A 86 8.06 -4.88 18.53
C VAL A 86 7.13 -5.06 17.34
N LEU A 87 7.01 -6.29 16.83
CA LEU A 87 6.05 -6.63 15.78
C LEU A 87 4.63 -6.55 16.35
N VAL A 88 3.82 -5.63 15.84
CA VAL A 88 2.44 -5.41 16.30
C VAL A 88 1.40 -5.93 15.30
N LYS A 89 1.72 -5.94 14.01
CA LYS A 89 0.83 -6.42 12.96
C LYS A 89 1.62 -7.10 11.85
N GLU A 90 1.04 -8.14 11.29
CA GLU A 90 1.60 -8.89 10.19
C GLU A 90 0.53 -9.26 9.19
N TRP A 91 0.89 -9.17 7.91
CA TRP A 91 0.19 -9.78 6.80
C TRP A 91 1.11 -10.73 6.06
N VAL A 92 0.58 -11.87 5.66
CA VAL A 92 1.27 -12.88 4.83
C VAL A 92 0.32 -13.34 3.74
N THR A 93 0.84 -13.48 2.52
CA THR A 93 0.14 -14.10 1.39
C THR A 93 -0.40 -15.50 1.74
N PRO A 94 -1.46 -15.99 1.07
CA PRO A 94 -2.31 -15.29 0.10
C PRO A 94 -3.26 -14.29 0.77
N SER A 95 -3.59 -13.22 0.04
CA SER A 95 -4.81 -12.48 0.37
C SER A 95 -6.00 -13.46 0.30
N GLY A 96 -6.84 -13.43 1.32
CA GLY A 96 -7.98 -14.33 1.48
C GLY A 96 -9.06 -14.09 0.43
N ASN A 97 -9.92 -15.10 0.21
CA ASN A 97 -10.99 -15.04 -0.78
C ASN A 97 -12.00 -13.91 -0.49
N PHE A 98 -12.33 -13.18 -1.55
CA PHE A 98 -13.26 -12.05 -1.64
C PHE A 98 -14.58 -12.27 -0.86
N GLY A 99 -14.70 -11.58 0.27
CA GLY A 99 -15.81 -11.54 1.22
C GLY A 99 -15.63 -10.36 2.18
N SER A 100 -16.45 -10.24 3.24
CA SER A 100 -16.50 -9.07 4.15
C SER A 100 -15.22 -8.79 4.96
N GLU A 101 -14.18 -9.60 4.82
CA GLU A 101 -12.89 -9.46 5.48
C GLU A 101 -11.79 -9.70 4.44
N ILE A 102 -11.40 -8.65 3.71
CA ILE A 102 -10.19 -8.71 2.90
C ILE A 102 -9.03 -8.93 3.89
N ASN A 103 -8.38 -10.09 3.84
CA ASN A 103 -7.07 -10.27 4.47
C ASN A 103 -6.07 -9.38 3.71
N SER A 104 -6.06 -8.11 4.12
CA SER A 104 -5.26 -7.02 3.58
C SER A 104 -4.15 -6.69 4.57
N PRO A 105 -3.02 -6.17 4.09
CA PRO A 105 -2.00 -5.64 4.98
C PRO A 105 -2.47 -4.51 5.91
N PHE A 106 -3.63 -3.88 5.62
CA PHE A 106 -4.17 -2.75 6.39
C PHE A 106 -5.66 -2.90 6.67
N ASN A 107 -6.15 -2.21 7.71
CA ASN A 107 -7.58 -2.23 8.07
C ASN A 107 -8.46 -1.71 6.92
N TYR A 108 -9.54 -2.44 6.61
CA TYR A 108 -10.43 -2.11 5.49
C TYR A 108 -11.01 -0.69 5.58
N ASP A 109 -11.35 -0.24 6.78
CA ASP A 109 -11.94 1.08 7.02
C ASP A 109 -10.94 2.24 6.93
N SER A 110 -9.64 1.96 6.78
CA SER A 110 -8.59 2.99 6.78
C SER A 110 -8.08 3.38 5.39
N TRP A 111 -8.73 2.87 4.33
CA TRP A 111 -8.32 3.09 2.95
C TRP A 111 -8.98 4.32 2.36
N GLU A 112 -8.16 5.22 1.83
CA GLU A 112 -8.64 6.36 1.05
C GLU A 112 -8.13 6.24 -0.39
N VAL A 113 -9.05 6.34 -1.35
CA VAL A 113 -8.70 6.50 -2.76
C VAL A 113 -8.87 7.97 -3.10
N GLU A 114 -7.75 8.67 -3.27
CA GLU A 114 -7.74 10.06 -3.73
C GLU A 114 -7.65 10.08 -5.25
N THR A 115 -8.73 10.46 -5.93
CA THR A 115 -8.67 10.76 -7.37
C THR A 115 -7.98 12.10 -7.59
N MET A 116 -6.88 12.11 -8.34
CA MET A 116 -6.19 13.35 -8.67
C MET A 116 -6.78 13.91 -9.96
N LYS A 117 -7.11 15.22 -9.97
CA LYS A 117 -7.44 15.89 -11.25
C LYS A 117 -6.25 15.72 -12.18
N GLN A 118 -6.54 15.22 -13.38
CA GLN A 118 -5.62 14.97 -14.48
C GLN A 118 -4.58 16.10 -14.58
N SER A 119 -3.39 15.89 -13.99
CA SER A 119 -2.30 16.85 -14.07
C SER A 119 -0.98 16.13 -14.36
N GLU A 120 -0.42 16.61 -15.47
CA GLU A 120 0.95 16.57 -15.98
C GLU A 120 1.73 15.25 -16.14
N LYS A 121 1.36 14.11 -15.55
CA LYS A 121 2.20 12.88 -15.64
C LYS A 121 1.49 11.52 -15.61
N TYR A 122 0.31 11.38 -16.24
CA TYR A 122 -0.40 10.08 -16.37
C TYR A 122 -0.85 9.42 -15.04
N ILE A 123 -0.83 10.15 -13.92
CA ILE A 123 -1.32 9.67 -12.62
C ILE A 123 -2.80 10.05 -12.46
N GLU A 124 -3.64 9.08 -12.11
CA GLU A 124 -5.09 9.25 -11.92
C GLU A 124 -5.53 9.20 -10.46
N GLY A 125 -4.74 8.57 -9.59
CA GLY A 125 -5.09 8.53 -8.18
C GLY A 125 -3.99 8.00 -7.26
N LYS A 126 -4.34 7.91 -5.99
CA LYS A 126 -3.47 7.47 -4.91
C LYS A 126 -4.29 6.64 -3.92
N VAL A 127 -3.79 5.47 -3.56
CA VAL A 127 -4.31 4.68 -2.44
C VAL A 127 -3.52 5.06 -1.19
N VAL A 128 -4.22 5.47 -0.14
CA VAL A 128 -3.65 5.78 1.17
C VAL A 128 -4.05 4.72 2.17
N PHE A 129 -3.07 4.13 2.82
CA PHE A 129 -3.26 3.27 3.98
C PHE A 129 -2.99 4.06 5.24
N THR A 130 -4.04 4.32 6.03
CA THR A 130 -3.89 5.01 7.31
C THR A 130 -3.70 4.00 8.44
N ILE A 131 -2.64 4.19 9.22
CA ILE A 131 -2.34 3.42 10.43
C ILE A 131 -2.85 4.22 11.62
N THR A 132 -3.77 3.63 12.39
CA THR A 132 -4.35 4.23 13.59
C THR A 132 -3.80 3.57 14.85
N ASP A 133 -4.18 4.08 16.04
CA ASP A 133 -3.82 3.39 17.30
C ASP A 133 -4.43 1.97 17.35
N GLU A 134 -5.63 1.75 16.79
CA GLU A 134 -6.26 0.42 16.73
C GLU A 134 -5.47 -0.59 15.88
N ASP A 135 -4.62 -0.13 14.94
CA ASP A 135 -3.73 -0.99 14.15
C ASP A 135 -2.51 -1.48 14.94
N ILE A 136 -2.16 -0.84 16.06
CA ILE A 136 -0.89 -1.01 16.78
C ILE A 136 -1.06 -1.34 18.28
N GLU A 137 -2.28 -1.63 18.72
CA GLU A 137 -2.65 -2.03 20.09
C GLU A 137 -2.70 -3.55 20.29
#